data_AF-A0A8H7ND80-F1
#
_entry.id   AF-A0A8H7ND80-F1
#
_cell.length_a   1.000
_cell.length_b   1.000
_cell.length_c   1.000
_cell.angle_alpha   90.00
_cell.angle_beta   90.00
_cell.angle_gamma   90.00
#
_symmetry.space_group_name_H-M   'P 1'
#
loop_
_entity.id
_entity.type
_entity.pdbx_description
1 polymer ?
#
loop_
_entity_poly.entity_id
_entity_poly.type
_entity_poly.pdbx_seq_one_letter_code
_entity_poly.pdbx_strand_id
1 'polypeptide(L)'
;MQAQDVRCPLQEGDSRDGEKCTHHPGVPIFHEGSKGYSCCKRRVLEFDQFMLIEGCKTKDKHLFIGSGKKDKAAGGGEEVLTTVRHDFYQTPKSVIASIFLKKIVKDTAKVEFLAKSLNLDLVTSDSPPKRYATEFPLFGEIDTEQSSFKVLGSKLELNLVKADGASWPVLRSDDALTGEILQIGKAGRA
;
A
#
# COMPACT_ATOMS: atom_id res chain seq x y z
N MET A 1 2.83 -6.40 -14.89
CA MET A 1 2.92 -7.87 -15.04
C MET A 1 2.61 -8.51 -13.70
N GLN A 2 1.64 -9.43 -13.72
CA GLN A 2 1.04 -10.11 -12.57
C GLN A 2 2.02 -11.16 -12.05
N ALA A 3 2.25 -11.19 -10.73
CA ALA A 3 2.99 -12.27 -10.08
C ALA A 3 2.15 -13.56 -10.18
N GLN A 4 2.69 -14.55 -10.88
CA GLN A 4 2.06 -15.87 -11.00
C GLN A 4 2.21 -16.61 -9.67
N ASP A 5 1.05 -16.81 -9.06
CA ASP A 5 0.78 -17.69 -7.93
C ASP A 5 1.19 -19.12 -8.31
N VAL A 6 2.19 -19.68 -7.63
CA VAL A 6 2.58 -21.09 -7.79
C VAL A 6 1.46 -21.93 -7.20
N ARG A 7 0.48 -22.27 -8.04
CA ARG A 7 -0.64 -23.15 -7.68
C ARG A 7 -0.10 -24.48 -7.16
N CYS A 8 -0.48 -24.82 -5.93
CA CYS A 8 -0.62 -26.20 -5.52
C CYS A 8 -1.72 -26.82 -6.43
N PRO A 9 -1.46 -27.93 -7.13
CA PRO A 9 -2.47 -28.57 -7.97
C PRO A 9 -3.50 -29.24 -7.06
N LEU A 10 -4.51 -28.49 -6.63
CA LEU A 10 -5.68 -29.03 -5.94
C LEU A 10 -6.77 -29.30 -6.96
N GLN A 11 -7.08 -30.58 -7.16
CA GLN A 11 -8.35 -31.01 -7.76
C GLN A 11 -9.45 -30.90 -6.69
N GLU A 12 -10.63 -30.42 -7.10
CA GLU A 12 -11.80 -30.27 -6.25
C GLU A 12 -12.29 -31.63 -5.75
N GLY A 13 -12.32 -31.86 -4.43
CA GLY A 13 -13.25 -32.83 -3.85
C GLY A 13 -12.83 -33.72 -2.69
N ASP A 14 -11.60 -33.69 -2.17
CA ASP A 14 -11.18 -34.65 -1.12
C ASP A 14 -10.97 -34.01 0.27
N SER A 15 -11.23 -34.79 1.34
CA SER A 15 -11.30 -34.32 2.72
C SER A 15 -9.91 -34.04 3.28
N ARG A 16 -9.71 -32.84 3.86
CA ARG A 16 -8.40 -32.25 4.25
C ARG A 16 -7.86 -32.73 5.61
N ASP A 17 -7.92 -34.02 5.89
CA ASP A 17 -7.32 -34.58 7.12
C ASP A 17 -5.95 -35.21 6.78
N GLY A 18 -4.87 -34.41 6.83
CA GLY A 18 -3.48 -34.91 6.78
C GLY A 18 -2.54 -34.35 5.69
N GLU A 19 -2.93 -33.31 4.95
CA GLU A 19 -2.11 -32.75 3.86
C GLU A 19 -0.91 -31.93 4.38
N LYS A 20 0.31 -32.47 4.25
CA LYS A 20 1.55 -31.77 4.60
C LYS A 20 1.89 -30.71 3.55
N CYS A 21 1.65 -29.43 3.83
CA CYS A 21 2.07 -28.36 2.93
C CYS A 21 3.54 -28.00 3.12
N THR A 22 4.33 -28.12 2.06
CA THR A 22 5.68 -27.56 1.93
C THR A 22 5.61 -26.12 1.42
N HIS A 23 5.97 -25.13 2.23
CA HIS A 23 5.98 -23.73 1.83
C HIS A 23 7.21 -22.97 2.33
N HIS A 24 7.51 -21.85 1.68
CA HIS A 24 8.47 -20.86 2.18
C HIS A 24 7.73 -19.84 3.05
N PRO A 25 8.02 -19.72 4.36
CA PRO A 25 7.44 -18.66 5.20
C PRO A 25 8.10 -17.29 4.99
N GLY A 26 9.21 -17.25 4.25
CA GLY A 26 9.99 -16.04 4.03
C GLY A 26 9.51 -15.24 2.84
N VAL A 27 9.76 -13.93 2.86
CA VAL A 27 9.50 -13.05 1.72
C VAL A 27 10.49 -13.37 0.58
N PRO A 28 10.06 -13.25 -0.69
CA PRO A 28 10.98 -13.33 -1.82
C PRO A 28 11.95 -12.14 -1.78
N ILE A 29 13.24 -12.42 -1.86
CA ILE A 29 14.33 -11.44 -1.91
C ILE A 29 14.94 -11.50 -3.31
N PHE A 30 15.06 -10.33 -3.95
CA PHE A 30 15.74 -10.16 -5.22
C PHE A 30 16.86 -9.13 -5.01
N HIS A 31 18.10 -9.59 -4.82
CA HIS A 31 19.26 -8.71 -4.62
C HIS A 31 20.48 -9.26 -5.37
N GLU A 32 21.23 -8.39 -6.04
CA GLU A 32 22.46 -8.72 -6.81
C GLU A 32 22.26 -9.79 -7.89
N GLY A 33 21.11 -9.78 -8.59
CA GLY A 33 20.81 -10.78 -9.63
C GLY A 33 20.50 -12.18 -9.08
N SER A 34 20.57 -12.37 -7.76
CA SER A 34 20.17 -13.60 -7.08
C SER A 34 18.73 -13.48 -6.56
N LYS A 35 17.93 -14.52 -6.83
CA LYS A 35 16.54 -14.65 -6.42
C LYS A 35 16.46 -15.77 -5.37
N GLY A 36 15.77 -15.52 -4.27
CA GLY A 36 15.62 -16.52 -3.20
C GLY A 36 14.54 -16.13 -2.21
N TYR A 37 14.32 -16.95 -1.20
CA TYR A 37 13.40 -16.65 -0.11
C TYR A 37 14.18 -16.36 1.16
N SER A 38 13.77 -15.37 1.95
CA SER A 38 14.46 -15.01 3.21
C SER A 38 14.55 -16.17 4.22
N CYS A 39 13.68 -17.17 4.08
CA CYS A 39 13.64 -18.35 4.93
C CYS A 39 14.69 -19.43 4.60
N CYS A 40 15.35 -19.36 3.44
CA CYS A 40 16.32 -20.37 3.01
C CYS A 40 17.54 -19.74 2.36
N LYS A 41 18.71 -20.37 2.53
CA LYS A 41 19.95 -19.89 1.90
C LYS A 41 20.04 -20.22 0.40
N ARG A 42 19.10 -20.99 -0.14
CA ARG A 42 19.06 -21.33 -1.57
C ARG A 42 18.72 -20.07 -2.37
N ARG A 43 19.66 -19.66 -3.22
CA ARG A 43 19.53 -18.52 -4.13
C ARG A 43 19.87 -19.00 -5.53
N VAL A 44 19.14 -18.52 -6.51
CA VAL A 44 19.28 -18.90 -7.91
C VAL A 44 19.42 -17.65 -8.75
N LEU A 45 20.17 -17.75 -9.84
CA LEU A 45 20.41 -16.64 -10.76
C LEU A 45 19.30 -16.55 -11.82
N GLU A 46 18.71 -17.70 -12.17
CA GLU A 46 17.65 -17.80 -13.17
C GLU A 46 16.26 -17.81 -12.53
N PHE A 47 15.30 -17.17 -13.19
CA PHE A 47 13.93 -17.07 -12.68
C PHE A 47 13.18 -18.39 -12.71
N ASP A 48 13.41 -19.24 -13.71
CA ASP A 48 12.74 -20.53 -13.82
C ASP A 48 13.20 -21.49 -12.71
N GLN A 49 14.48 -21.44 -12.32
CA GLN A 49 14.97 -22.15 -11.14
C GLN A 49 14.36 -21.63 -9.84
N PHE A 50 13.96 -20.35 -9.77
CA PHE A 50 13.35 -19.76 -8.58
C PHE A 50 11.92 -20.30 -8.38
N MET A 51 11.17 -20.47 -9.46
CA MET A 51 9.84 -21.09 -9.45
C MET A 51 9.89 -22.56 -9.01
N LEU A 52 11.02 -23.23 -9.22
CA LEU A 52 11.26 -24.64 -8.86
C LEU A 52 11.79 -24.84 -7.44
N ILE A 53 12.01 -23.76 -6.66
CA ILE A 53 12.49 -23.91 -5.28
C ILE A 53 11.35 -24.50 -4.43
N GLU A 54 11.55 -25.75 -4.00
CA GLU A 54 10.63 -26.43 -3.09
C GLU A 54 10.61 -25.79 -1.70
N GLY A 55 9.41 -25.70 -1.10
CA GLY A 55 9.19 -25.08 0.19
C GLY A 55 10.05 -25.67 1.31
N CYS A 56 10.75 -24.82 2.07
CA CYS A 56 11.66 -25.29 3.13
C CYS A 56 10.98 -25.67 4.45
N LYS A 57 9.70 -25.37 4.65
CA LYS A 57 8.97 -25.77 5.87
C LYS A 57 7.71 -26.54 5.53
N THR A 58 7.58 -27.72 6.13
CA THR A 58 6.36 -28.52 6.15
C THR A 58 5.47 -28.09 7.31
N LYS A 59 4.25 -27.65 7.03
CA LYS A 59 3.20 -27.47 8.04
C LYS A 59 2.00 -28.33 7.70
N ASP A 60 1.46 -29.01 8.72
CA ASP A 60 0.25 -29.85 8.64
C ASP A 60 -0.99 -29.05 8.22
N LYS A 61 -1.02 -27.75 8.58
CA LYS A 61 -2.10 -26.83 8.22
C LYS A 61 -1.50 -25.47 7.90
N HIS A 62 -1.20 -25.23 6.62
CA HIS A 62 -1.23 -23.85 6.15
C HIS A 62 -2.65 -23.61 5.63
N LEU A 63 -3.51 -23.05 6.47
CA LEU A 63 -4.63 -22.32 5.90
C LEU A 63 -3.96 -21.20 5.10
N PHE A 64 -4.03 -21.27 3.77
CA PHE A 64 -3.89 -20.08 2.96
C PHE A 64 -5.01 -19.16 3.43
N ILE A 65 -4.73 -18.36 4.45
CA ILE A 65 -5.42 -17.11 4.67
C ILE A 65 -4.92 -16.25 3.52
N GLY A 66 -5.43 -16.54 2.31
CA GLY A 66 -5.51 -15.54 1.28
C GLY A 66 -6.05 -14.32 2.01
N SER A 67 -5.26 -13.25 1.97
CA SER A 67 -5.52 -11.93 2.52
C SER A 67 -6.96 -11.85 2.98
N GLY A 68 -7.19 -11.92 4.29
CA GLY A 68 -8.44 -12.39 4.87
C GLY A 68 -9.65 -12.05 4.01
N LYS A 69 -10.58 -13.01 3.87
CA LYS A 69 -11.98 -12.67 3.66
C LYS A 69 -12.31 -11.60 4.72
N LYS A 70 -12.11 -10.31 4.40
CA LYS A 70 -13.01 -9.25 4.80
C LYS A 70 -14.35 -9.82 4.40
N ASP A 71 -15.16 -10.07 5.41
CA ASP A 71 -16.52 -10.50 5.27
C ASP A 71 -17.08 -10.01 3.94
N LYS A 72 -17.30 -10.94 3.00
CA LYS A 72 -18.38 -10.76 2.05
C LYS A 72 -19.64 -10.80 2.90
N ALA A 73 -19.88 -9.70 3.60
CA ALA A 73 -21.19 -9.35 4.07
C ALA A 73 -22.05 -9.34 2.82
N ALA A 74 -22.94 -10.33 2.76
CA ALA A 74 -24.08 -10.32 1.88
C ALA A 74 -24.81 -8.99 2.12
N GLY A 75 -24.67 -8.07 1.18
CA GLY A 75 -25.34 -6.77 1.18
C GLY A 75 -24.87 -6.02 -0.04
N GLY A 76 -25.80 -5.66 -0.93
CA GLY A 76 -25.51 -4.81 -2.09
C GLY A 76 -25.16 -3.38 -1.67
N GLY A 77 -24.04 -3.19 -0.97
CA GLY A 77 -23.60 -1.93 -0.39
C GLY A 77 -22.09 -1.74 -0.55
N GLU A 78 -21.75 -0.62 -1.19
CA GLU A 78 -20.47 0.10 -1.22
C GLU A 78 -19.23 -0.58 -0.55
N GLU A 79 -18.23 -0.95 -1.36
CA GLU A 79 -16.97 -1.52 -0.86
C GLU A 79 -16.11 -0.46 -0.15
N VAL A 80 -15.98 -0.55 1.18
CA VAL A 80 -15.16 0.42 1.94
C VAL A 80 -13.67 0.04 1.90
N LEU A 81 -12.86 0.95 1.36
CA LEU A 81 -11.40 0.87 1.34
C LEU A 81 -10.84 1.43 2.65
N THR A 82 -9.97 0.67 3.32
CA THR A 82 -9.32 1.07 4.59
C THR A 82 -7.88 1.53 4.40
N THR A 83 -7.23 1.10 3.32
CA THR A 83 -5.82 1.43 3.02
C THR A 83 -5.68 1.75 1.56
N VAL A 84 -5.19 2.94 1.23
CA VAL A 84 -4.91 3.36 -0.15
C VAL A 84 -3.44 3.71 -0.28
N ARG A 85 -2.83 3.24 -1.38
CA ARG A 85 -1.46 3.60 -1.71
C ARG A 85 -1.40 5.10 -1.93
N HIS A 86 -0.45 5.73 -1.26
CA HIS A 86 -0.14 7.14 -1.42
C HIS A 86 1.37 7.28 -1.64
N ASP A 87 1.73 8.38 -2.26
CA ASP A 87 3.11 8.81 -2.47
C ASP A 87 3.17 10.30 -2.18
N PHE A 88 4.32 10.81 -1.76
CA PHE A 88 4.49 12.24 -1.56
C PHE A 88 5.90 12.66 -1.88
N TYR A 89 6.01 13.89 -2.35
CA TYR A 89 7.27 14.59 -2.46
C TYR A 89 7.10 15.97 -1.83
N GLN A 90 8.20 16.58 -1.43
CA GLN A 90 8.18 17.88 -0.79
C GLN A 90 9.10 18.85 -1.49
N THR A 91 8.65 20.09 -1.51
CA THR A 91 9.46 21.26 -1.82
C THR A 91 9.80 21.97 -0.49
N PRO A 92 10.65 23.00 -0.51
CA PRO A 92 10.92 23.79 0.70
C PRO A 92 9.65 24.41 1.32
N LYS A 93 8.62 24.69 0.52
CA LYS A 93 7.41 25.42 0.96
C LYS A 93 6.15 24.55 1.06
N SER A 94 6.05 23.48 0.27
CA SER A 94 4.83 22.68 0.15
C SER A 94 5.12 21.19 0.08
N VAL A 95 4.23 20.38 0.62
CA VAL A 95 4.18 18.92 0.47
C VAL A 95 3.12 18.58 -0.57
N ILE A 96 3.50 17.84 -1.60
CA ILE A 96 2.56 17.37 -2.62
C ILE A 96 2.35 15.88 -2.41
N ALA A 97 1.13 15.49 -2.04
CA ALA A 97 0.75 14.11 -1.83
C ALA A 97 -0.18 13.61 -2.94
N SER A 98 0.07 12.39 -3.43
CA SER A 98 -0.73 11.71 -4.45
C SER A 98 -1.36 10.47 -3.84
N ILE A 99 -2.68 10.44 -3.76
CA ILE A 99 -3.47 9.28 -3.31
C ILE A 99 -3.97 8.54 -4.55
N PHE A 100 -3.53 7.30 -4.73
CA PHE A 100 -3.84 6.51 -5.92
C PHE A 100 -5.20 5.82 -5.80
N LEU A 101 -6.24 6.54 -6.19
CA LEU A 101 -7.60 6.02 -6.28
C LEU A 101 -8.16 6.33 -7.68
N LYS A 102 -8.62 5.30 -8.39
CA LYS A 102 -9.12 5.42 -9.77
C LYS A 102 -10.60 5.80 -9.76
N LYS A 103 -11.03 6.54 -10.79
CA LYS A 103 -12.44 6.87 -11.04
C LYS A 103 -13.13 7.56 -9.85
N ILE A 104 -12.44 8.47 -9.17
CA ILE A 104 -13.03 9.26 -8.09
C ILE A 104 -14.13 10.16 -8.68
N VAL A 105 -15.31 10.12 -8.09
CA VAL A 105 -16.43 10.99 -8.46
C VAL A 105 -16.21 12.35 -7.79
N LYS A 106 -16.00 13.38 -8.61
CA LYS A 106 -15.69 14.73 -8.12
C LYS A 106 -16.82 15.33 -7.29
N ASP A 107 -18.06 15.03 -7.65
CA ASP A 107 -19.26 15.59 -7.00
C ASP A 107 -19.48 15.07 -5.58
N THR A 108 -18.95 13.89 -5.26
CA THR A 108 -19.09 13.26 -3.94
C THR A 108 -17.80 13.27 -3.13
N ALA A 109 -16.67 13.65 -3.74
CA ALA A 109 -15.39 13.75 -3.08
C ALA A 109 -15.38 14.93 -2.09
N LYS A 110 -15.25 14.63 -0.80
CA LYS A 110 -15.05 15.62 0.26
C LYS A 110 -13.63 15.53 0.79
N VAL A 111 -12.98 16.69 0.84
CA VAL A 111 -11.63 16.86 1.37
C VAL A 111 -11.66 18.05 2.30
N GLU A 112 -11.47 17.83 3.59
CA GLU A 112 -11.40 18.89 4.59
C GLU A 112 -9.96 18.98 5.11
N PHE A 113 -9.40 20.19 5.05
CA PHE A 113 -8.07 20.49 5.57
C PHE A 113 -8.19 20.96 7.02
N LEU A 114 -7.48 20.32 7.94
CA LEU A 114 -7.27 20.80 9.30
C LEU A 114 -5.80 21.17 9.50
N ALA A 115 -5.50 21.87 10.59
CA ALA A 115 -4.15 22.34 10.89
C ALA A 115 -3.11 21.21 10.89
N LYS A 116 -3.47 20.00 11.36
CA LYS A 116 -2.55 18.85 11.47
C LYS A 116 -3.15 17.52 10.98
N SER A 117 -4.28 17.56 10.30
CA SER A 117 -4.93 16.36 9.75
C SER A 117 -5.76 16.71 8.52
N LEU A 118 -6.12 15.70 7.74
CA LEU A 118 -7.05 15.83 6.62
C LEU A 118 -8.18 14.83 6.79
N ASN A 119 -9.42 15.24 6.59
CA ASN A 119 -10.53 14.31 6.45
C ASN A 119 -10.78 14.06 4.96
N LEU A 120 -10.71 12.79 4.57
CA LEU A 120 -10.94 12.36 3.20
C LEU A 120 -12.18 11.48 3.17
N ASP A 121 -13.11 11.81 2.28
CA ASP A 121 -14.27 10.98 1.96
C ASP A 121 -14.42 10.93 0.44
N LEU A 122 -13.90 9.85 -0.16
CA LEU A 122 -13.78 9.71 -1.62
C LEU A 122 -14.58 8.50 -2.09
N VAL A 123 -15.52 8.72 -3.01
CA VAL A 123 -16.31 7.64 -3.63
C VAL A 123 -15.84 7.43 -5.07
N THR A 124 -15.75 6.17 -5.46
CA THR A 124 -15.38 5.75 -6.83
C THR A 124 -16.61 5.29 -7.60
N SER A 125 -16.64 5.54 -8.90
CA SER A 125 -17.69 5.06 -9.81
C SER A 125 -17.47 3.64 -10.32
N ASP A 126 -16.70 2.83 -9.60
CA ASP A 126 -16.55 1.41 -9.93
C ASP A 126 -17.86 0.66 -9.64
N SER A 127 -18.00 -0.55 -10.17
CA SER A 127 -19.16 -1.40 -9.88
C SER A 127 -18.63 -2.71 -9.32
N PRO A 128 -18.72 -2.93 -7.99
CA PRO A 128 -19.40 -2.10 -6.98
C PRO A 128 -18.65 -0.79 -6.63
N PRO A 129 -19.37 0.28 -6.22
CA PRO A 129 -18.76 1.56 -5.86
C PRO A 129 -17.89 1.37 -4.62
N LYS A 130 -16.69 1.96 -4.63
CA LYS A 130 -15.77 1.89 -3.50
C LYS A 130 -15.67 3.23 -2.80
N ARG A 131 -15.77 3.24 -1.48
CA ARG A 131 -15.63 4.45 -0.65
C ARG A 131 -14.37 4.39 0.19
N TYR A 132 -13.59 5.46 0.18
CA TYR A 132 -12.43 5.65 1.01
C TYR A 132 -12.68 6.83 1.95
N ALA A 133 -13.09 6.51 3.17
CA ALA A 133 -13.32 7.47 4.24
C ALA A 133 -12.25 7.27 5.32
N THR A 134 -11.37 8.24 5.50
CA THR A 134 -10.32 8.18 6.54
C THR A 134 -9.97 9.57 7.05
N GLU A 135 -9.64 9.63 8.33
CA GLU A 135 -8.81 10.71 8.86
C GLU A 135 -7.35 10.42 8.52
N PHE A 136 -6.64 11.45 8.08
CA PHE A 136 -5.26 11.37 7.62
C PHE A 136 -4.40 12.30 8.47
N PRO A 137 -3.81 11.82 9.59
CA PRO A 137 -3.05 12.66 10.50
C PRO A 137 -1.73 13.06 9.84
N LEU A 138 -1.49 14.35 9.67
CA LEU A 138 -0.30 14.88 9.02
C LEU A 138 0.87 14.96 9.99
N PHE A 139 2.11 14.89 9.48
CA PHE A 139 3.31 15.02 10.30
C PHE A 139 3.46 16.42 10.91
N GLY A 140 3.32 17.45 10.07
CA GLY A 140 3.48 18.85 10.46
C GLY A 140 2.20 19.65 10.28
N GLU A 141 2.26 20.91 10.69
CA GLU A 141 1.16 21.84 10.55
C GLU A 141 1.10 22.42 9.12
N ILE A 142 -0.12 22.58 8.61
CA ILE A 142 -0.37 23.11 7.27
C ILE A 142 -1.19 24.39 7.34
N ASP A 143 -0.96 25.25 6.35
CA ASP A 143 -1.83 26.38 6.07
C ASP A 143 -3.05 25.88 5.27
N THR A 144 -4.22 25.86 5.91
CA THR A 144 -5.47 25.36 5.32
C THR A 144 -6.01 26.25 4.20
N GLU A 145 -5.65 27.54 4.17
CA GLU A 145 -6.15 28.50 3.17
C GLU A 145 -5.35 28.40 1.86
N GLN A 146 -4.04 28.18 1.97
CA GLN A 146 -3.17 28.02 0.81
C GLN A 146 -3.10 26.57 0.30
N SER A 147 -3.56 25.61 1.10
CA SER A 147 -3.64 24.20 0.70
C SER A 147 -4.79 23.95 -0.28
N SER A 148 -4.57 23.09 -1.27
CA SER A 148 -5.56 22.79 -2.31
C SER A 148 -5.52 21.33 -2.73
N PHE A 149 -6.57 20.85 -3.41
CA PHE A 149 -6.64 19.50 -3.96
C PHE A 149 -7.09 19.49 -5.41
N LYS A 150 -6.67 18.44 -6.13
CA LYS A 150 -7.04 18.21 -7.53
C LYS A 150 -7.35 16.73 -7.75
N VAL A 151 -8.61 16.46 -8.08
CA VAL A 151 -9.06 15.12 -8.45
C VAL A 151 -8.69 14.84 -9.91
N LEU A 152 -7.81 13.86 -10.15
CA LEU A 152 -7.51 13.31 -11.48
C LEU A 152 -8.16 11.93 -11.66
N GLY A 153 -8.19 11.42 -12.88
CA GLY A 153 -8.85 10.15 -13.19
C GLY A 153 -8.22 8.92 -12.52
N SER A 154 -6.93 8.98 -12.20
CA SER A 154 -6.16 7.87 -11.62
C SER A 154 -5.61 8.14 -10.22
N LYS A 155 -5.72 9.38 -9.74
CA LYS A 155 -5.20 9.82 -8.44
C LYS A 155 -5.87 11.10 -7.95
N LEU A 156 -5.87 11.31 -6.65
CA LEU A 156 -6.13 12.60 -6.01
C LEU A 156 -4.78 13.24 -5.66
N GLU A 157 -4.52 14.43 -6.16
CA GLU A 157 -3.35 15.24 -5.77
C GLU A 157 -3.75 16.24 -4.70
N LEU A 158 -2.98 16.31 -3.64
CA LEU A 158 -3.09 17.26 -2.54
C LEU A 158 -1.84 18.14 -2.56
N ASN A 159 -2.02 19.45 -2.54
CA ASN A 159 -0.95 20.41 -2.37
C ASN A 159 -1.13 21.06 -0.99
N LEU A 160 -0.25 20.67 -0.06
CA LEU A 160 -0.28 21.10 1.33
C LEU A 160 0.82 22.13 1.55
N VAL A 161 0.46 23.36 1.91
CA VAL A 161 1.44 24.40 2.22
C VAL A 161 1.86 24.26 3.68
N LYS A 162 3.17 24.17 3.93
CA LYS A 162 3.72 23.98 5.28
C LYS A 162 3.63 25.29 6.05
N ALA A 163 3.07 25.26 7.25
CA ALA A 163 3.04 26.44 8.12
C ALA A 163 4.40 26.70 8.80
N ASP A 164 5.11 25.63 9.16
CA ASP A 164 6.35 25.65 9.94
C ASP A 164 7.64 25.62 9.08
N GLY A 165 7.51 25.37 7.78
CA GLY A 165 8.65 25.16 6.87
C GLY A 165 9.47 23.90 7.18
N ALA A 166 8.96 22.98 8.02
CA ALA A 166 9.69 21.79 8.42
C ALA A 166 9.84 20.79 7.26
N SER A 167 10.89 19.99 7.31
CA SER A 167 11.04 18.84 6.41
C SER A 167 10.26 17.65 6.98
N TRP A 168 9.35 17.10 6.18
CA TRP A 168 8.50 15.99 6.61
C TRP A 168 9.18 14.68 6.23
N PRO A 169 9.62 13.85 7.20
CA PRO A 169 10.23 12.55 6.92
C PRO A 169 9.19 11.52 6.46
N VAL A 170 7.96 11.66 6.95
CA VAL A 170 6.78 10.85 6.61
C VAL A 170 5.61 11.79 6.36
N LEU A 171 4.65 11.37 5.51
CA LEU A 171 3.44 12.17 5.27
C LEU A 171 2.48 12.08 6.45
N ARG A 172 2.31 10.86 7.00
CA ARG A 172 1.44 10.62 8.15
C ARG A 172 2.22 10.57 9.44
N SER A 173 1.64 11.10 10.51
CA SER A 173 2.21 11.02 11.86
C SER A 173 2.24 9.60 12.44
N ASP A 174 1.34 8.71 11.99
CA ASP A 174 1.21 7.33 12.48
C ASP A 174 2.03 6.31 11.68
N ASP A 175 2.66 6.73 10.58
CA ASP A 175 3.49 5.83 9.77
C ASP A 175 4.85 5.60 10.43
N ALA A 176 5.37 4.38 10.31
CA ALA A 176 6.68 4.07 10.84
C ALA A 176 7.74 4.90 10.09
N LEU A 177 8.68 5.51 10.81
CA LEU A 177 9.87 6.15 10.24
C LEU A 177 10.74 5.07 9.56
N THR A 178 10.36 4.62 8.37
CA THR A 178 11.19 3.75 7.55
C THR A 178 12.36 4.58 7.06
N GLY A 179 13.50 4.41 7.73
CA GLY A 179 14.69 5.26 7.68
C GLY A 179 15.51 5.25 6.40
N GLU A 180 14.88 5.33 5.22
CA GLU A 180 15.58 5.67 3.98
C GLU A 180 14.85 6.80 3.26
N ILE A 181 15.12 8.03 3.72
CA ILE A 181 14.70 9.24 3.04
C ILE A 181 15.77 9.54 1.97
N LEU A 182 15.45 9.28 0.69
CA LEU A 182 16.22 9.82 -0.43
C LEU A 182 16.05 11.35 -0.44
N GLN A 183 16.91 12.03 0.31
CA GLN A 183 16.99 13.49 0.38
C GLN A 183 17.57 14.02 -0.94
N ILE A 184 16.72 14.54 -1.83
CA ILE A 184 17.16 15.44 -2.89
C ILE A 184 17.36 16.82 -2.27
N GLY A 185 18.62 17.23 -2.13
CA GLY A 185 18.98 18.63 -1.88
C GLY A 185 19.19 18.99 -0.41
N LYS A 186 20.31 18.53 0.16
CA LYS A 186 20.88 19.13 1.37
C LYS A 186 21.44 20.52 0.97
N ALA A 187 20.68 21.58 1.21
CA ALA A 187 21.22 22.94 1.10
C ALA A 187 22.21 23.15 2.26
N GLY A 188 23.51 23.07 1.96
CA GLY A 188 24.56 23.47 2.89
C GLY A 188 24.39 24.95 3.23
N ARG A 189 24.22 25.26 4.52
CA ARG A 189 24.44 26.61 5.03
C ARG A 189 25.94 26.74 5.30
N ALA A 190 26.57 27.69 4.64
CA ALA A 190 27.87 28.26 5.01
C ALA A 190 27.61 29.59 5.75
#